data_AF-A0A955PUW5-F1
#
_entry.id   AF-A0A955PUW5-F1
#
_cell.length_a   1.000
_cell.length_b   1.000
_cell.length_c   1.000
_cell.angle_alpha   90.00
_cell.angle_beta   90.00
_cell.angle_gamma   90.00
#
_symmetry.space_group_name_H-M   'P 1'
#
loop_
_entity.id
_entity.type
_entity.pdbx_description
1 polymer ?
#
loop_
_entity_poly.entity_id
_entity_poly.type
_entity_poly.pdbx_seq_one_letter_code
_entity_poly.pdbx_strand_id
1 'polypeptide(L)' 'MKKTRFTEEQIIRILRDADTKTIEAAAWQPGVSEQSIYRWKRQFGQMDVA' A
#
# COMPACT_ATOMS: atom_id res chain seq x y z
N MET A 1 0.37 8.86 18.76
CA MET A 1 0.00 8.15 17.53
C MET A 1 0.68 6.80 17.56
N LYS A 2 -0.07 5.69 17.48
CA LYS A 2 0.54 4.34 17.46
C LYS A 2 1.53 4.32 16.30
N LYS A 3 2.78 3.91 16.54
CA LYS A 3 3.79 3.76 15.48
C LYS A 3 3.27 2.75 14.47
N THR A 4 2.56 3.21 13.45
CA THR A 4 2.25 2.40 12.28
C THR A 4 3.58 2.10 11.62
N ARG A 5 3.81 0.82 11.28
CA ARG A 5 5.08 0.35 10.71
C ARG A 5 5.41 1.01 9.36
N PHE A 6 4.39 1.58 8.72
CA PHE A 6 4.46 2.30 7.46
C PHE A 6 3.72 3.65 7.60
N THR A 7 4.30 4.70 7.04
CA THR A 7 3.63 6.00 6.92
C THR A 7 2.58 5.98 5.81
N GLU A 8 1.65 6.93 5.84
CA GLU A 8 0.61 7.07 4.81
C GLU A 8 1.23 7.25 3.41
N GLU A 9 2.28 8.06 3.30
CA GLU A 9 3.03 8.27 2.07
C GLU A 9 3.68 6.98 1.55
N GLN A 10 4.22 6.14 2.45
CA GLN A 10 4.76 4.83 2.08
C GLN A 10 3.67 3.91 1.56
N ILE A 11 2.50 3.89 2.21
CA ILE A 11 1.36 3.09 1.79
C ILE A 11 0.86 3.53 0.40
N ILE A 12 0.73 4.83 0.16
CA ILE A 12 0.30 5.38 -1.13
C ILE A 12 1.31 5.03 -2.24
N ARG A 13 2.62 5.11 -1.97
CA ARG A 13 3.65 4.66 -2.93
C ARG A 13 3.53 3.18 -3.26
N ILE A 14 3.33 2.33 -2.25
CA ILE A 14 3.16 0.88 -2.45
C ILE A 14 1.89 0.59 -3.27
N LEU A 15 0.78 1.27 -2.99
CA LEU A 15 -0.47 1.11 -3.73
C LEU A 15 -0.33 1.56 -5.20
N ARG A 16 0.39 2.66 -5.47
CA ARG A 16 0.68 3.09 -6.86
C ARG A 16 1.58 2.11 -7.60
N ASP A 17 2.56 1.53 -6.92
CA ASP A 17 3.40 0.47 -7.50
C ASP A 17 2.58 -0.80 -7.78
N ALA A 18 1.62 -1.13 -6.91
CA ALA A 18 0.70 -2.25 -7.08
C ALA A 18 -0.30 -2.05 -8.23
N ASP A 19 -0.72 -0.81 -8.51
CA ASP A 19 -1.62 -0.47 -9.62
C ASP A 19 -0.90 -0.43 -10.98
N THR A 20 0.39 -0.12 -10.99
CA THR A 20 1.22 -0.12 -12.22
C THR A 20 1.85 -1.47 -12.53
N LYS A 21 2.09 -2.30 -11.51
CA LYS A 21 2.64 -3.65 -11.62
C LYS A 21 1.62 -4.69 -11.14
N THR A 22 2.02 -5.55 -10.21
CA THR A 22 1.22 -6.59 -9.58
C THR A 22 1.36 -6.49 -8.06
N ILE A 23 0.36 -6.98 -7.33
CA ILE A 23 0.34 -6.94 -5.85
C ILE A 23 1.53 -7.70 -5.26
N GLU A 24 1.93 -8.82 -5.88
CA GLU A 24 3.13 -9.60 -5.55
C GLU A 24 4.43 -8.79 -5.68
N ALA A 25 4.57 -7.98 -6.75
CA ALA A 25 5.73 -7.12 -6.94
C ALA A 25 5.76 -5.97 -5.92
N ALA A 26 4.59 -5.40 -5.59
CA ALA A 26 4.48 -4.38 -4.55
C ALA A 26 4.71 -4.92 -3.13
N ALA A 27 4.41 -6.21 -2.91
CA ALA A 27 4.71 -6.93 -1.65
C ALA A 27 6.19 -7.31 -1.51
N TRP A 28 7.04 -6.99 -2.49
CA TRP A 28 8.50 -7.23 -2.40
C TRP A 28 9.17 -6.39 -1.30
N GLN A 29 8.54 -5.29 -0.86
CA GLN A 29 9.03 -4.48 0.26
C GLN A 29 9.02 -5.29 1.57
N PRO A 30 10.15 -5.32 2.32
CA PRO A 30 10.25 -6.11 3.54
C PRO A 30 9.22 -5.66 4.57
N GLY A 31 8.36 -6.60 5.00
CA GLY A 31 7.29 -6.35 5.96
C GLY A 31 5.95 -5.92 5.36
N VAL A 32 5.84 -5.87 4.03
CA VAL A 32 4.57 -5.71 3.31
C VAL A 32 4.10 -7.11 2.89
N SER A 33 2.81 -7.37 3.09
CA SER A 33 2.17 -8.60 2.61
C SER A 33 1.06 -8.23 1.63
N GLU A 34 0.71 -9.15 0.74
CA GLU A 34 -0.41 -8.94 -0.19
C GLU A 34 -1.70 -8.61 0.56
N GLN A 35 -1.94 -9.26 1.70
CA GLN A 35 -3.08 -8.95 2.58
C GLN A 35 -3.06 -7.51 3.10
N SER A 36 -1.88 -6.97 3.41
CA SER A 36 -1.72 -5.56 3.79
C SER A 36 -2.10 -4.64 2.64
N ILE A 37 -1.68 -4.96 1.41
CA ILE A 37 -1.99 -4.19 0.21
C ILE A 37 -3.49 -4.18 -0.05
N TYR A 38 -4.19 -5.32 0.05
CA TYR A 38 -5.65 -5.36 -0.07
C TYR A 38 -6.36 -4.51 0.99
N ARG A 39 -5.91 -4.57 2.25
CA ARG A 39 -6.46 -3.73 3.32
C ARG A 39 -6.23 -2.25 3.04
N TRP A 40 -5.04 -1.88 2.58
CA TRP A 40 -4.72 -0.52 2.21
C TRP A 40 -5.49 -0.07 0.98
N LYS A 41 -5.72 -0.92 -0.02
CA LYS A 41 -6.56 -0.59 -1.17
C LYS A 41 -8.01 -0.32 -0.76
N ARG A 42 -8.53 -1.00 0.26
CA ARG A 42 -9.86 -0.70 0.83
C ARG A 42 -9.87 0.61 1.64
N GLN A 43 -8.78 0.93 2.35
CA GLN A 43 -8.71 2.08 3.24
C GLN A 43 -8.30 3.39 2.52
N PHE A 44 -7.40 3.30 1.55
CA PHE A 44 -6.77 4.40 0.82
C PHE A 44 -7.03 4.36 -0.68
N GLY A 45 -7.58 3.27 -1.24
CA GLY A 45 -7.83 3.17 -2.68
C GLY A 45 -9.02 3.99 -3.20
N GLN A 46 -9.81 4.60 -2.31
CA GLN A 46 -10.77 5.65 -2.67
C GLN A 46 -10.21 7.06 -2.48
N MET A 47 -8.94 7.18 -2.05
CA MET A 47 -8.21 8.44 -2.07
C MET A 47 -7.78 8.69 -3.53
N ASP A 48 -8.79 8.98 -4.35
CA ASP A 48 -8.64 9.46 -5.72
C ASP A 48 -7.79 10.73 -5.62
N VAL A 49 -6.51 10.60 -5.98
CA VAL A 49 -5.69 11.77 -6.26
C VAL A 49 -6.12 12.22 -7.64
N ALA A 50 -7.18 13.04 -7.65
CA ALA A 50 -7.49 13.94 -8.76
C ALA A 50 -6.30 14.88 -9.05
#